data_AF-A0A3N8H5T3-F1
#
_entry.id   AF-A0A3N8H5T3-F1
#
_cell.length_a   1.000
_cell.length_b   1.000
_cell.length_c   1.000
_cell.angle_alpha   90.00
_cell.angle_beta   90.00
_cell.angle_gamma   90.00
#
_symmetry.space_group_name_H-M   'P 1'
#
loop_
_entity.id
_entity.type
_entity.pdbx_description
1 polymer ?
#
loop_
_entity_poly.entity_id
_entity_poly.type
_entity_poly.pdbx_seq_one_letter_code
_entity_poly.pdbx_strand_id
1 'polypeptide(L)'
;MNFADWIDTGATPPQRLPDGIDPAIAYVTDILGHVVYVRWTLEVVKRHYPSLADAKAAKPTVMRLLLDQRAAVEYWDRGRARVVPIDDAPEPEMVLVRVLRAHTRRFKRGQAPLPAVTSGEGLQEPMPVVAGIPTAFRQWFARAGRFANLASATNTLGVGNDAQAVALFLRDRGSRSPHTMRAYLTEIRRLAVWCIAHERGPLSDLTRHDLLEYKRMLRRPSRVATEDSRLKGMLSVAAQARALAVIASLFRYWTETGYLTANPAAGLVRGQPRHAGFAPTRMLTPAQLAACDVQVDRVDSDVEPLVAARRRAIWSLYRYAGVRLVELVWSDERRLPALDVDAKGNWTLHVCGKGEKHRAIPLPVACVSVLQVYRRLRGLPTQPEPGEHVALVHGLKGGSLQGSGLYDEVKAIFQSAAALLARSDPASAATLRRASPHWLRHAYARTLVVDRQVPLPAAQALLGHASIQTTAGYAKTDLSQLRGFVDRAFGVD
;
A
#
# COMPACT_ATOMS: atom_id res chain seq x y z
N MET A 1 -11.68 20.39 47.66
CA MET A 1 -10.59 19.46 47.27
C MET A 1 -10.51 19.44 45.75
N ASN A 2 -9.34 19.50 45.09
CA ASN A 2 -9.31 19.49 43.63
C ASN A 2 -9.33 18.05 43.09
N PHE A 3 -10.43 17.63 42.46
CA PHE A 3 -10.57 16.28 41.91
C PHE A 3 -9.72 16.07 40.64
N ALA A 4 -9.30 17.15 39.97
CA ALA A 4 -8.39 17.10 38.83
C ALA A 4 -6.96 16.62 39.18
N ASP A 5 -6.65 16.49 40.48
CA ASP A 5 -5.39 15.91 40.97
C ASP A 5 -5.37 14.36 40.90
N TRP A 6 -6.52 13.75 40.58
CA TRP A 6 -6.66 12.31 40.42
C TRP A 6 -6.65 11.92 38.94
N ILE A 7 -5.87 10.87 38.64
CA ILE A 7 -5.70 10.32 37.29
C ILE A 7 -6.27 8.90 37.25
N ASP A 8 -7.16 8.62 36.31
CA ASP A 8 -7.57 7.28 35.94
C ASP A 8 -6.50 6.65 35.04
N THR A 9 -5.67 5.79 35.62
CA THR A 9 -4.63 5.03 34.91
C THR A 9 -5.16 3.79 34.20
N GLY A 10 -6.43 3.42 34.43
CA GLY A 10 -7.11 2.35 33.69
C GLY A 10 -7.75 2.82 32.38
N ALA A 11 -7.88 4.13 32.17
CA ALA A 11 -8.23 4.70 30.88
C ALA A 11 -7.01 4.66 29.94
N THR A 12 -7.25 4.44 28.64
CA THR A 12 -6.20 4.50 27.61
C THR A 12 -6.59 5.57 26.59
N PRO A 13 -5.90 6.73 26.55
CA PRO A 13 -4.81 7.12 27.43
C PRO A 13 -5.27 7.46 28.86
N PRO A 14 -4.36 7.43 29.86
CA PRO A 14 -4.67 7.87 31.21
C PRO A 14 -5.17 9.32 31.21
N GLN A 15 -6.26 9.59 31.92
CA GLN A 15 -6.89 10.92 31.94
C GLN A 15 -7.18 11.38 33.37
N ARG A 16 -7.22 12.71 33.56
CA ARG A 16 -7.63 13.31 34.83
C ARG A 16 -9.14 13.17 35.03
N LEU A 17 -9.56 13.08 36.28
CA LEU A 17 -10.98 13.16 36.58
C LEU A 17 -11.54 14.53 36.18
N PRO A 18 -12.80 14.60 35.72
CA PRO A 18 -13.46 15.87 35.42
C PRO A 18 -13.43 16.86 36.59
N ASP A 19 -13.37 18.15 36.27
CA ASP A 19 -13.51 19.22 37.25
C ASP A 19 -14.94 19.24 37.83
N GLY A 20 -15.05 19.40 39.15
CA GLY A 20 -16.33 19.44 39.86
C GLY A 20 -16.79 18.07 40.40
N ILE A 21 -17.57 18.10 41.49
CA ILE A 21 -17.98 16.90 42.23
C ILE A 21 -18.95 16.00 41.45
N ASP A 22 -20.00 16.57 40.84
CA ASP A 22 -21.01 15.79 40.12
C ASP A 22 -20.46 15.14 38.84
N PRO A 23 -19.67 15.84 37.98
CA PRO A 23 -19.04 15.22 36.83
C PRO A 23 -18.04 14.10 37.22
N ALA A 24 -17.30 14.28 38.31
CA ALA A 24 -16.37 13.27 38.81
C ALA A 24 -17.09 12.02 39.34
N ILE A 25 -18.19 12.19 40.09
CA ILE A 25 -19.02 11.08 40.57
C ILE A 25 -19.65 10.31 39.41
N ALA A 26 -20.17 11.02 38.40
CA ALA A 26 -20.75 10.41 37.21
C ALA A 26 -19.71 9.58 36.44
N TYR A 27 -18.53 10.15 36.19
CA TYR A 27 -17.42 9.46 35.53
C TYR A 27 -17.01 8.19 36.27
N VAL A 28 -16.77 8.28 37.60
CA VAL A 28 -16.32 7.12 38.39
C VAL A 28 -17.42 6.06 38.50
N THR A 29 -18.68 6.45 38.58
CA THR A 29 -19.84 5.53 38.61
C THR A 29 -19.92 4.72 37.31
N ASP A 30 -19.80 5.38 36.15
CA ASP A 30 -19.82 4.73 34.84
C ASP A 30 -18.67 3.73 34.69
N ILE A 31 -17.45 4.17 35.03
CA ILE A 31 -16.24 3.38 34.89
C ILE A 31 -16.19 2.15 35.81
N LEU A 32 -16.68 2.28 37.05
CA LEU A 32 -16.67 1.18 38.02
C LEU A 32 -17.92 0.30 37.93
N GLY A 33 -18.93 0.71 37.17
CA GLY A 33 -20.18 -0.03 36.97
C GLY A 33 -21.04 -0.15 38.23
N HIS A 34 -20.81 0.66 39.25
CA HIS A 34 -21.61 0.70 40.48
C HIS A 34 -21.76 2.12 41.01
N VAL A 35 -22.87 2.36 41.71
CA VAL A 35 -23.23 3.66 42.27
C VAL A 35 -22.15 4.17 43.23
N VAL A 36 -21.61 5.37 42.98
CA VAL A 36 -20.69 6.03 43.91
C VAL A 36 -21.48 6.88 44.91
N TYR A 37 -22.32 7.78 44.41
CA TYR A 37 -23.16 8.66 45.22
C TYR A 37 -24.32 9.22 44.39
N VAL A 38 -25.55 9.05 44.84
CA VAL A 38 -26.76 9.57 44.18
C VAL A 38 -27.71 10.10 45.25
N ARG A 39 -28.16 11.34 45.06
CA ARG A 39 -29.24 11.94 45.85
C ARG A 39 -30.58 11.69 45.16
N TRP A 40 -31.39 10.84 45.76
CA TRP A 40 -32.74 10.53 45.31
C TRP A 40 -33.74 11.55 45.87
N THR A 41 -34.54 12.12 44.97
CA THR A 41 -35.78 12.84 45.25
C THR A 41 -36.89 12.24 44.41
N LEU A 42 -38.16 12.55 44.72
CA LEU A 42 -39.28 12.08 43.88
C LEU A 42 -39.15 12.52 42.42
N GLU A 43 -38.53 13.67 42.16
CA GLU A 43 -38.26 14.15 40.81
C GLU A 43 -37.20 13.29 40.11
N VAL A 44 -36.09 12.99 40.79
CA VAL A 44 -35.03 12.11 40.25
C VAL A 44 -35.58 10.71 39.99
N VAL A 45 -36.42 10.16 40.87
CA VAL A 45 -37.08 8.87 40.68
C VAL A 45 -37.93 8.85 39.40
N LYS A 46 -38.77 9.87 39.19
CA LYS A 46 -39.62 9.98 37.98
C LYS A 46 -38.82 10.10 36.69
N ARG A 47 -37.59 10.62 36.74
CA ARG A 47 -36.70 10.69 35.56
C ARG A 47 -36.02 9.34 35.26
N HIS A 48 -35.75 8.53 36.28
CA HIS A 48 -35.00 7.27 36.13
C HIS A 48 -35.90 6.04 35.92
N TYR A 49 -37.17 6.10 36.33
CA TYR A 49 -38.10 4.97 36.24
C TYR A 49 -39.38 5.36 35.51
N PRO A 50 -39.90 4.50 34.61
CA PRO A 50 -41.12 4.78 33.86
C PRO A 50 -42.38 4.80 34.74
N SER A 51 -42.36 4.12 35.90
CA SER A 51 -43.42 4.20 36.90
C SER A 51 -42.90 4.13 38.34
N LEU A 52 -43.69 4.60 39.30
CA LEU A 52 -43.37 4.48 40.74
C LEU A 52 -43.38 3.02 41.21
N ALA A 53 -44.13 2.14 40.54
CA ALA A 53 -44.13 0.70 40.83
C ALA A 53 -42.78 0.08 40.45
N ASP A 54 -42.24 0.44 39.28
CA ASP A 54 -40.91 0.00 38.83
C ASP A 54 -39.80 0.53 39.74
N ALA A 55 -39.90 1.80 40.16
CA ALA A 55 -38.99 2.39 41.13
C ALA A 55 -39.02 1.64 42.47
N LYS A 56 -40.21 1.28 42.97
CA LYS A 56 -40.38 0.51 44.21
C LYS A 56 -39.83 -0.91 44.10
N ALA A 57 -39.97 -1.55 42.95
CA ALA A 57 -39.39 -2.87 42.68
C ALA A 57 -37.85 -2.81 42.63
N ALA A 58 -37.29 -1.81 41.96
CA ALA A 58 -35.84 -1.68 41.78
C ALA A 58 -35.10 -1.14 43.02
N LYS A 59 -35.72 -0.22 43.76
CA LYS A 59 -35.11 0.50 44.91
C LYS A 59 -36.09 0.63 46.08
N PRO A 60 -36.51 -0.49 46.70
CA PRO A 60 -37.54 -0.48 47.76
C PRO A 60 -37.14 0.38 48.97
N THR A 61 -35.85 0.37 49.35
CA THR A 61 -35.35 1.16 50.50
C THR A 61 -35.37 2.67 50.23
N VAL A 62 -35.03 3.09 49.00
CA VAL A 62 -35.11 4.50 48.59
C VAL A 62 -36.56 4.97 48.63
N MET A 63 -37.47 4.20 48.03
CA MET A 63 -38.89 4.54 48.00
C MET A 63 -39.51 4.61 49.40
N ARG A 64 -39.11 3.72 50.32
CA ARG A 64 -39.55 3.77 51.72
C ARG A 64 -39.09 5.06 52.42
N LEU A 65 -37.82 5.45 52.24
CA LEU A 65 -37.29 6.66 52.87
C LEU A 65 -37.92 7.94 52.31
N LEU A 66 -38.25 7.97 51.02
CA LEU A 66 -38.91 9.11 50.37
C LEU A 66 -40.38 9.31 50.81
N LEU A 67 -40.98 8.39 51.58
CA LEU A 67 -42.30 8.60 52.17
C LEU A 67 -42.26 9.61 53.31
N ASP A 68 -41.21 9.54 54.14
CA ASP A 68 -41.09 10.29 55.39
C ASP A 68 -40.01 11.39 55.32
N GLN A 69 -39.14 11.36 54.31
CA GLN A 69 -37.98 12.24 54.18
C GLN A 69 -37.95 12.98 52.84
N ARG A 70 -37.41 14.20 52.83
CA ARG A 70 -37.31 15.04 51.61
C ARG A 70 -36.35 14.50 50.55
N ALA A 71 -35.37 13.70 50.95
CA ALA A 71 -34.42 13.05 50.06
C ALA A 71 -33.81 11.82 50.74
N ALA A 72 -33.41 10.85 49.92
CA ALA A 72 -32.61 9.70 50.34
C ALA A 72 -31.29 9.71 49.57
N VAL A 73 -30.20 9.31 50.20
CA VAL A 73 -28.88 9.21 49.55
C VAL A 73 -28.50 7.75 49.43
N GLU A 74 -28.15 7.34 48.20
CA GLU A 74 -27.52 6.07 47.93
C GLU A 74 -26.04 6.28 47.65
N TYR A 75 -25.16 5.63 48.40
CA TYR A 75 -23.72 5.82 48.26
C TYR A 75 -22.92 4.53 48.50
N TRP A 76 -21.72 4.45 47.93
CA TRP A 76 -20.84 3.31 48.11
C TRP A 76 -20.10 3.38 49.45
N ASP A 77 -20.18 2.31 50.25
CA ASP A 77 -19.39 2.18 51.47
C ASP A 77 -18.96 0.73 51.71
N ARG A 78 -17.65 0.53 51.88
CA ARG A 78 -17.03 -0.76 52.24
C ARG A 78 -17.54 -1.94 51.41
N GLY A 79 -17.60 -1.77 50.08
CA GLY A 79 -17.92 -2.86 49.15
C GLY A 79 -19.41 -3.08 48.85
N ARG A 80 -20.30 -2.19 49.34
CA ARG A 80 -21.74 -2.25 49.04
C ARG A 80 -22.37 -0.86 48.95
N ALA A 81 -23.45 -0.75 48.21
CA ALA A 81 -24.29 0.44 48.22
C ALA A 81 -25.11 0.51 49.52
N ARG A 82 -25.15 1.67 50.16
CA ARG A 82 -25.97 1.97 51.33
C ARG A 82 -26.98 3.05 50.98
N VAL A 83 -28.16 2.97 51.55
CA VAL A 83 -29.21 3.99 51.40
C VAL A 83 -29.56 4.53 52.79
N VAL A 84 -29.47 5.85 52.96
CA VAL A 84 -29.74 6.55 54.21
C VAL A 84 -30.56 7.83 53.97
N PRO A 85 -31.23 8.39 54.98
CA PRO A 85 -31.78 9.75 54.92
C PRO A 85 -30.68 10.77 54.58
N ILE A 86 -31.05 11.89 53.93
CA ILE A 86 -30.09 12.95 53.59
C ILE A 86 -29.33 13.51 54.80
N ASP A 87 -29.98 13.57 55.97
CA ASP A 87 -29.39 14.11 57.19
C ASP A 87 -28.32 13.18 57.80
N ASP A 88 -28.39 11.88 57.49
CA ASP A 88 -27.42 10.87 57.93
C ASP A 88 -26.36 10.57 56.86
N ALA A 89 -26.44 11.24 55.70
CA ALA A 89 -25.57 10.97 54.58
C ALA A 89 -24.18 11.62 54.76
N PRO A 90 -23.08 10.90 54.49
CA PRO A 90 -21.77 11.53 54.42
C PRO A 90 -21.67 12.47 53.22
N GLU A 91 -20.86 13.51 53.33
CA GLU A 91 -20.60 14.42 52.21
C GLU A 91 -20.10 13.67 50.95
N PRO A 92 -20.59 14.04 49.74
CA PRO A 92 -20.27 13.35 48.49
C PRO A 92 -18.77 13.33 48.19
N GLU A 93 -18.06 14.40 48.55
CA GLU A 93 -16.62 14.52 48.40
C GLU A 93 -15.87 13.45 49.20
N MET A 94 -16.32 13.17 50.43
CA MET A 94 -15.70 12.15 51.28
C MET A 94 -15.92 10.75 50.72
N VAL A 95 -17.12 10.48 50.19
CA VAL A 95 -17.45 9.20 49.56
C VAL A 95 -16.59 8.98 48.32
N LEU A 96 -16.53 9.97 47.43
CA LEU A 96 -15.73 9.89 46.21
C LEU A 96 -14.26 9.61 46.53
N VAL A 97 -13.65 10.35 47.47
CA VAL A 97 -12.25 10.11 47.86
C VAL A 97 -12.04 8.73 48.47
N ARG A 98 -13.00 8.24 49.27
CA ARG A 98 -12.94 6.88 49.82
C ARG A 98 -12.94 5.82 48.71
N VAL A 99 -13.79 6.00 47.69
CA VAL A 99 -13.84 5.12 46.52
C VAL A 99 -12.53 5.18 45.74
N LEU A 100 -12.01 6.37 45.43
CA LEU A 100 -10.74 6.53 44.72
C LEU A 100 -9.57 5.88 45.46
N ARG A 101 -9.53 6.00 46.80
CA ARG A 101 -8.54 5.33 47.65
C ARG A 101 -8.74 3.82 47.77
N ALA A 102 -9.96 3.31 47.65
CA ALA A 102 -10.20 1.87 47.57
C ALA A 102 -9.71 1.28 46.24
N HIS A 103 -9.71 2.09 45.17
CA HIS A 103 -9.29 1.71 43.83
C HIS A 103 -7.90 2.27 43.44
N THR A 104 -6.94 2.25 44.36
CA THR A 104 -5.57 2.80 44.17
C THR A 104 -4.78 2.20 43.01
N ARG A 105 -5.13 0.97 42.57
CA ARG A 105 -4.54 0.35 41.37
C ARG A 105 -4.94 1.09 40.08
N ARG A 106 -6.11 1.72 40.07
CA ARG A 106 -6.67 2.42 38.91
C ARG A 106 -6.57 3.93 39.04
N PHE A 107 -6.93 4.49 40.19
CA PHE A 107 -6.87 5.93 40.42
C PHE A 107 -5.64 6.30 41.26
N LYS A 108 -4.80 7.19 40.72
CA LYS A 108 -3.60 7.67 41.39
C LYS A 108 -3.64 9.19 41.56
N ARG A 109 -3.10 9.67 42.69
CA ARG A 109 -2.94 11.10 42.99
C ARG A 109 -1.51 11.50 42.68
N GLY A 110 -1.28 12.47 41.79
CA GLY A 110 0.08 12.90 41.48
C GLY A 110 0.18 14.08 40.52
N GLN A 111 1.25 14.86 40.69
CA GLN A 111 1.74 15.89 39.75
C GLN A 111 2.62 15.30 38.62
N ALA A 112 2.58 13.98 38.41
CA ALA A 112 3.33 13.38 37.31
C ALA A 112 2.81 14.00 36.01
N PRO A 113 3.68 14.56 35.14
CA PRO A 113 3.25 14.84 33.79
C PRO A 113 2.71 13.52 33.27
N LEU A 114 1.43 13.50 32.90
CA LEU A 114 0.94 12.48 31.98
C LEU A 114 2.02 12.42 30.90
N PRO A 115 2.63 11.26 30.57
CA PRO A 115 3.41 11.21 29.36
C PRO A 115 2.45 11.76 28.33
N ALA A 116 2.82 12.91 27.75
CA ALA A 116 2.08 13.40 26.63
C ALA A 116 2.01 12.17 25.74
N VAL A 117 0.79 11.64 25.52
CA VAL A 117 0.49 11.11 24.20
C VAL A 117 1.00 12.23 23.37
N THR A 118 2.13 12.00 22.70
CA THR A 118 2.66 12.95 21.75
C THR A 118 1.44 13.28 20.93
N SER A 119 0.87 14.46 21.17
CA SER A 119 0.05 15.13 20.20
C SER A 119 0.81 14.88 18.91
N GLY A 120 0.13 14.55 17.82
CA GLY A 120 0.77 14.35 16.53
C GLY A 120 1.67 15.52 16.05
N GLU A 121 1.96 16.52 16.90
CA GLU A 121 3.12 17.41 16.89
C GLU A 121 4.46 16.69 16.63
N GLY A 122 4.66 15.46 17.11
CA GLY A 122 5.85 14.67 16.75
C GLY A 122 5.88 14.17 15.29
N LEU A 123 4.76 14.27 14.57
CA LEU A 123 4.63 13.97 13.14
C LEU A 123 4.43 15.26 12.32
N GLN A 124 4.85 16.41 12.85
CA GLN A 124 4.95 17.67 12.10
C GLN A 124 6.14 17.74 11.16
N GLU A 125 6.92 16.68 10.96
CA GLU A 125 7.73 16.65 9.74
C GLU A 125 6.76 16.57 8.55
N PRO A 126 6.71 17.60 7.67
CA PRO A 126 5.95 17.49 6.45
C PRO A 126 6.58 16.34 5.66
N MET A 127 5.90 15.19 5.63
CA MET A 127 6.36 14.09 4.80
C MET A 127 6.62 14.62 3.38
N PRO A 128 7.81 14.39 2.78
CA PRO A 128 8.14 14.89 1.45
C PRO A 128 7.21 14.36 0.34
N VAL A 129 6.29 13.46 0.68
CA VAL A 129 5.23 12.92 -0.18
C VAL A 129 4.11 13.94 -0.47
N VAL A 130 4.02 15.02 0.31
CA VAL A 130 3.06 16.12 0.12
C VAL A 130 3.65 17.29 -0.69
N ALA A 131 4.98 17.32 -0.91
CA ALA A 131 5.66 18.43 -1.59
C ALA A 131 5.20 18.67 -3.05
N GLY A 132 4.55 17.67 -3.67
CA GLY A 132 3.94 17.77 -5.00
C GLY A 132 2.41 17.81 -5.01
N ILE A 133 1.76 18.16 -3.90
CA ILE A 133 0.31 18.28 -3.77
C ILE A 133 -0.04 19.79 -3.79
N PRO A 134 -0.92 20.26 -4.71
CA PRO A 134 -1.37 21.65 -4.73
C PRO A 134 -1.91 22.07 -3.35
N THR A 135 -1.69 23.32 -2.94
CA THR A 135 -2.07 23.82 -1.61
C THR A 135 -3.55 23.58 -1.30
N ALA A 136 -4.43 23.73 -2.30
CA ALA A 136 -5.86 23.41 -2.19
C ALA A 136 -6.13 21.95 -1.79
N PHE A 137 -5.36 20.99 -2.30
CA PHE A 137 -5.48 19.59 -1.92
C PHE A 137 -4.98 19.35 -0.48
N ARG A 138 -3.91 20.02 -0.06
CA ARG A 138 -3.44 19.94 1.33
C ARG A 138 -4.51 20.40 2.32
N GLN A 139 -5.16 21.52 2.03
CA GLN A 139 -6.25 22.06 2.85
C GLN A 139 -7.46 21.12 2.86
N TRP A 140 -7.81 20.53 1.71
CA TRP A 140 -8.92 19.58 1.63
C TRP A 140 -8.68 18.30 2.48
N PHE A 141 -7.44 17.78 2.47
CA PHE A 141 -7.01 16.64 3.29
C PHE A 141 -6.80 16.99 4.78
N ALA A 142 -6.59 18.26 5.12
CA ALA A 142 -6.44 18.70 6.51
C ALA A 142 -7.75 18.66 7.33
N ARG A 143 -8.83 18.11 6.74
CA ARG A 143 -10.14 17.94 7.36
C ARG A 143 -10.34 16.50 7.84
N ALA A 144 -11.23 16.34 8.82
CA ALA A 144 -11.79 15.06 9.24
C ALA A 144 -13.30 15.06 8.95
N GLY A 145 -13.81 13.98 8.38
CA GLY A 145 -15.22 13.79 8.04
C GLY A 145 -16.00 13.11 9.17
N ARG A 146 -17.32 12.94 8.97
CA ARG A 146 -18.21 12.43 10.02
C ARG A 146 -17.91 11.02 10.51
N PHE A 147 -17.21 10.20 9.70
CA PHE A 147 -16.83 8.84 10.09
C PHE A 147 -15.41 8.75 10.65
N ALA A 148 -14.68 9.88 10.71
CA ALA A 148 -13.40 9.94 11.39
C ALA A 148 -13.59 9.80 12.90
N ASN A 149 -12.90 8.83 13.48
CA ASN A 149 -12.85 8.63 14.90
C ASN A 149 -11.63 9.35 15.46
N LEU A 150 -11.86 10.47 16.13
CA LEU A 150 -10.79 11.29 16.72
C LEU A 150 -10.50 10.92 18.17
N ALA A 151 -11.20 9.93 18.73
CA ALA A 151 -10.98 9.48 20.08
C ALA A 151 -9.65 8.69 20.16
N SER A 152 -8.66 9.29 20.81
CA SER A 152 -7.32 8.72 21.04
C SER A 152 -7.35 7.28 21.58
N ALA A 153 -8.36 6.93 22.37
CA ALA A 153 -8.55 5.59 22.93
C ALA A 153 -8.80 4.48 21.90
N THR A 154 -9.32 4.83 20.73
CA THR A 154 -9.80 3.85 19.72
C THR A 154 -9.22 4.10 18.34
N ASN A 155 -8.67 5.28 18.10
CA ASN A 155 -7.89 5.61 16.92
C ASN A 155 -6.40 5.32 17.18
N THR A 156 -5.95 4.12 16.81
CA THR A 156 -4.58 3.68 17.03
C THR A 156 -3.57 4.34 16.09
N LEU A 157 -4.03 5.13 15.10
CA LEU A 157 -3.13 5.98 14.31
C LEU A 157 -2.71 7.24 15.08
N GLY A 158 -3.50 7.68 16.08
CA GLY A 158 -3.23 8.91 16.83
C GLY A 158 -3.29 10.18 15.98
N VAL A 159 -4.01 10.14 14.85
CA VAL A 159 -4.09 11.24 13.87
C VAL A 159 -5.44 11.96 13.92
N GLY A 160 -5.42 13.26 13.65
CA GLY A 160 -6.58 14.14 13.73
C GLY A 160 -7.28 14.45 12.40
N ASN A 161 -6.70 14.06 11.27
CA ASN A 161 -7.24 14.37 9.93
C ASN A 161 -6.76 13.40 8.84
N ASP A 162 -7.39 13.51 7.67
CA ASP A 162 -7.13 12.61 6.55
C ASP A 162 -5.70 12.74 6.01
N ALA A 163 -5.10 13.94 6.06
CA ALA A 163 -3.74 14.16 5.58
C ALA A 163 -2.73 13.29 6.35
N GLN A 164 -2.81 13.32 7.67
CA GLN A 164 -1.97 12.51 8.56
C GLN A 164 -2.26 11.01 8.38
N ALA A 165 -3.54 10.63 8.28
CA ALA A 165 -3.94 9.24 8.07
C ALA A 165 -3.49 8.68 6.71
N VAL A 166 -3.49 9.49 5.64
CA VAL A 166 -2.95 9.13 4.32
C VAL A 166 -1.43 8.98 4.39
N ALA A 167 -0.74 9.88 5.09
CA ALA A 167 0.72 9.84 5.23
C ALA A 167 1.17 8.54 5.90
N LEU A 168 0.53 8.14 7.00
CA LEU A 168 0.81 6.87 7.68
C LEU A 168 0.48 5.66 6.82
N PHE A 169 -0.67 5.66 6.11
CA PHE A 169 -0.99 4.61 5.16
C PHE A 169 0.10 4.43 4.08
N LEU A 170 0.56 5.54 3.51
CA LEU A 170 1.59 5.54 2.47
C LEU A 170 2.93 5.07 3.03
N ARG A 171 3.29 5.48 4.25
CA ARG A 171 4.48 4.99 4.96
C ARG A 171 4.42 3.49 5.21
N ASP A 172 3.29 2.95 5.67
CA ASP A 172 3.20 1.54 6.05
C ASP A 172 3.03 0.61 4.85
N ARG A 173 2.23 1.03 3.86
CA ARG A 173 1.84 0.17 2.73
C ARG A 173 2.58 0.50 1.42
N GLY A 174 3.10 1.73 1.29
CA GLY A 174 3.75 2.23 0.08
C GLY A 174 5.29 2.31 0.14
N SER A 175 5.90 2.34 1.34
CA SER A 175 7.34 2.58 1.53
C SER A 175 8.26 1.51 0.93
N ARG A 176 7.77 0.28 0.78
CA ARG A 176 8.55 -0.85 0.23
C ARG A 176 9.06 -0.62 -1.20
N SER A 177 8.50 0.34 -1.94
CA SER A 177 9.00 0.70 -3.27
C SER A 177 8.55 2.11 -3.68
N PRO A 178 9.46 2.98 -4.15
CA PRO A 178 9.11 4.31 -4.67
C PRO A 178 8.05 4.29 -5.78
N HIS A 179 7.96 3.19 -6.55
CA HIS A 179 6.92 3.01 -7.57
C HIS A 179 5.56 2.68 -6.96
N THR A 180 5.52 1.87 -5.89
CA THR A 180 4.27 1.52 -5.20
C THR A 180 3.71 2.74 -4.49
N MET A 181 4.58 3.47 -3.78
CA MET A 181 4.27 4.78 -3.19
C MET A 181 3.62 5.73 -4.19
N ARG A 182 4.28 5.96 -5.34
CA ARG A 182 3.75 6.83 -6.40
C ARG A 182 2.41 6.35 -6.94
N ALA A 183 2.26 5.05 -7.20
CA ALA A 183 1.01 4.50 -7.68
C ALA A 183 -0.13 4.71 -6.67
N TYR A 184 0.10 4.45 -5.39
CA TYR A 184 -0.91 4.64 -4.35
C TYR A 184 -1.31 6.11 -4.24
N LEU A 185 -0.33 7.00 -4.23
CA LEU A 185 -0.55 8.44 -4.20
C LEU A 185 -1.35 8.92 -5.42
N THR A 186 -1.05 8.41 -6.63
CA THR A 186 -1.81 8.75 -7.84
C THR A 186 -3.28 8.38 -7.71
N GLU A 187 -3.61 7.19 -7.21
CA GLU A 187 -5.01 6.76 -7.11
C GLU A 187 -5.75 7.46 -5.96
N ILE A 188 -5.08 7.76 -4.84
CA ILE A 188 -5.65 8.58 -3.75
C ILE A 188 -5.97 9.99 -4.24
N ARG A 189 -5.04 10.61 -4.99
CA ARG A 189 -5.27 11.92 -5.62
C ARG A 189 -6.42 11.89 -6.60
N ARG A 190 -6.53 10.84 -7.43
CA ARG A 190 -7.64 10.66 -8.37
C ARG A 190 -9.00 10.65 -7.66
N LEU A 191 -9.09 9.96 -6.52
CA LEU A 191 -10.31 9.97 -5.70
C LEU A 191 -10.60 11.37 -5.12
N ALA A 192 -9.60 12.02 -4.53
CA ALA A 192 -9.78 13.36 -3.95
C ALA A 192 -10.21 14.41 -5.00
N VAL A 193 -9.62 14.38 -6.21
CA VAL A 193 -10.04 15.24 -7.33
C VAL A 193 -11.51 15.01 -7.66
N TRP A 194 -11.95 13.75 -7.72
CA TRP A 194 -13.35 13.43 -7.99
C TRP A 194 -14.27 13.94 -6.89
N CYS A 195 -13.88 13.76 -5.62
CA CYS A 195 -14.63 14.27 -4.47
C CYS A 195 -14.80 15.79 -4.54
N ILE A 196 -13.74 16.54 -4.82
CA ILE A 196 -13.80 18.00 -4.96
C ILE A 196 -14.75 18.39 -6.11
N ALA A 197 -14.64 17.73 -7.26
CA ALA A 197 -15.47 18.03 -8.43
C ALA A 197 -16.96 17.67 -8.26
N HIS A 198 -17.32 16.85 -7.26
CA HIS A 198 -18.70 16.46 -6.96
C HIS A 198 -19.14 16.97 -5.57
N GLU A 199 -18.45 18.00 -5.05
CA GLU A 199 -18.77 18.66 -3.78
C GLU A 199 -18.89 17.69 -2.60
N ARG A 200 -18.07 16.63 -2.60
CA ARG A 200 -18.01 15.66 -1.51
C ARG A 200 -17.08 16.14 -0.39
N GLY A 201 -17.39 15.71 0.83
CA GLY A 201 -16.56 15.90 2.02
C GLY A 201 -15.19 15.20 1.92
N PRO A 202 -14.35 15.28 2.97
CA PRO A 202 -13.05 14.60 3.00
C PRO A 202 -13.22 13.07 2.83
N LEU A 203 -12.13 12.32 2.64
CA LEU A 203 -12.21 10.87 2.40
C LEU A 203 -12.92 10.15 3.55
N SER A 204 -12.71 10.59 4.78
CA SER A 204 -13.39 10.09 5.98
C SER A 204 -14.87 10.47 6.09
N ASP A 205 -15.43 11.22 5.14
CA ASP A 205 -16.86 11.54 5.06
C ASP A 205 -17.62 10.67 4.04
N LEU A 206 -16.87 9.98 3.19
CA LEU A 206 -17.42 9.20 2.08
C LEU A 206 -18.21 7.99 2.59
N THR A 207 -19.39 7.82 2.00
CA THR A 207 -20.21 6.62 2.19
C THR A 207 -19.87 5.54 1.17
N ARG A 208 -20.45 4.36 1.39
CA ARG A 208 -20.49 3.32 0.37
C ARG A 208 -21.14 3.79 -0.94
N HIS A 209 -22.14 4.66 -0.88
CA HIS A 209 -22.81 5.17 -2.08
C HIS A 209 -21.84 5.99 -2.93
N ASP A 210 -21.09 6.90 -2.30
CA ASP A 210 -20.10 7.75 -2.97
C ASP A 210 -19.01 6.92 -3.66
N LEU A 211 -18.50 5.89 -2.99
CA LEU A 211 -17.48 5.01 -3.58
C LEU A 211 -18.01 4.16 -4.74
N LEU A 212 -19.31 3.82 -4.73
CA LEU A 212 -19.94 3.16 -5.88
C LEU A 212 -20.15 4.11 -7.05
N GLU A 213 -20.48 5.37 -6.82
CA GLU A 213 -20.51 6.40 -7.86
C GLU A 213 -19.12 6.62 -8.46
N TYR A 214 -18.09 6.74 -7.63
CA TYR A 214 -16.71 6.81 -8.09
C TYR A 214 -16.34 5.59 -8.94
N LYS A 215 -16.70 4.37 -8.51
CA LYS A 215 -16.50 3.13 -9.31
C LYS A 215 -17.20 3.18 -10.66
N ARG A 216 -18.40 3.76 -10.76
CA ARG A 216 -19.11 3.96 -12.05
C ARG A 216 -18.40 5.01 -12.91
N MET A 217 -17.91 6.10 -12.30
CA MET A 217 -17.15 7.14 -13.00
C MET A 217 -15.87 6.57 -13.63
N LEU A 218 -15.12 5.72 -12.92
CA LEU A 218 -13.89 5.11 -13.46
C LEU A 218 -14.12 4.26 -14.72
N ARG A 219 -15.36 3.81 -14.96
CA ARG A 219 -15.75 3.05 -16.16
C ARG A 219 -16.08 3.95 -17.36
N ARG A 220 -16.24 5.25 -17.14
CA ARG A 220 -16.55 6.25 -18.18
C ARG A 220 -15.30 7.08 -18.53
N PRO A 221 -15.22 7.66 -19.73
CA PRO A 221 -14.18 8.65 -20.04
C PRO A 221 -14.29 9.83 -19.07
N SER A 222 -13.23 10.11 -18.30
CA SER A 222 -13.19 11.30 -17.46
C SER A 222 -13.11 12.55 -18.33
N ARG A 223 -14.09 13.44 -18.20
CA ARG A 223 -14.08 14.82 -18.75
C ARG A 223 -13.58 15.86 -17.74
N VAL A 224 -13.12 15.44 -16.57
CA VAL A 224 -12.70 16.36 -15.51
C VAL A 224 -11.49 17.18 -16.02
N ALA A 225 -11.64 18.50 -16.04
CA ALA A 225 -10.57 19.42 -16.35
C ALA A 225 -9.57 19.42 -15.18
N THR A 226 -8.56 18.55 -15.24
CA THR A 226 -7.44 18.54 -14.29
C THR A 226 -6.18 19.04 -14.98
N GLU A 227 -5.35 19.83 -14.30
CA GLU A 227 -4.02 20.21 -14.82
C GLU A 227 -3.09 18.99 -14.96
N ASP A 228 -3.28 17.95 -14.14
CA ASP A 228 -2.48 16.72 -14.21
C ASP A 228 -2.91 15.82 -15.40
N SER A 229 -2.07 15.75 -16.43
CA SER A 229 -2.30 14.93 -17.63
C SER A 229 -2.46 13.44 -17.34
N ARG A 230 -1.92 12.94 -16.21
CA ARG A 230 -2.00 11.53 -15.79
C ARG A 230 -3.38 11.12 -15.29
N LEU A 231 -4.25 12.09 -15.02
CA LEU A 231 -5.62 11.86 -14.59
C LEU A 231 -6.64 11.93 -15.75
N LYS A 232 -6.21 12.34 -16.94
CA LYS A 232 -7.05 12.49 -18.15
C LYS A 232 -7.27 11.16 -18.87
N GLY A 233 -8.45 11.00 -19.47
CA GLY A 233 -8.80 9.88 -20.37
C GLY A 233 -9.45 8.66 -19.72
N MET A 234 -9.83 7.68 -20.54
CA MET A 234 -10.38 6.40 -20.07
C MET A 234 -9.28 5.53 -19.45
N LEU A 235 -9.52 5.04 -18.23
CA LEU A 235 -8.63 4.07 -17.61
C LEU A 235 -8.84 2.69 -18.21
N SER A 236 -7.74 1.98 -18.51
CA SER A 236 -7.81 0.54 -18.82
C SER A 236 -8.45 -0.25 -17.66
N VAL A 237 -9.06 -1.40 -17.95
CA VAL A 237 -9.67 -2.28 -16.93
C VAL A 237 -8.70 -2.60 -15.79
N ALA A 238 -7.43 -2.88 -16.11
CA ALA A 238 -6.39 -3.13 -15.11
C ALA A 238 -6.07 -1.90 -14.25
N ALA A 239 -6.12 -0.70 -14.82
CA ALA A 239 -5.92 0.54 -14.07
C ALA A 239 -7.13 0.84 -13.15
N GLN A 240 -8.35 0.59 -13.62
CA GLN A 240 -9.56 0.70 -12.78
C GLN A 240 -9.52 -0.27 -11.60
N ALA A 241 -9.13 -1.52 -11.85
CA ALA A 241 -8.98 -2.54 -10.81
C ALA A 241 -7.93 -2.12 -9.76
N ARG A 242 -6.79 -1.57 -10.21
CA ARG A 242 -5.75 -1.03 -9.33
C ARG A 242 -6.26 0.12 -8.48
N ALA A 243 -6.92 1.11 -9.10
CA ALA A 243 -7.47 2.26 -8.38
C ALA A 243 -8.40 1.83 -7.25
N LEU A 244 -9.35 0.94 -7.55
CA LEU A 244 -10.29 0.41 -6.56
C LEU A 244 -9.61 -0.45 -5.49
N ALA A 245 -8.56 -1.20 -5.84
CA ALA A 245 -7.79 -1.99 -4.88
C ALA A 245 -7.00 -1.11 -3.91
N VAL A 246 -6.39 -0.02 -4.38
CA VAL A 246 -5.70 0.96 -3.52
C VAL A 246 -6.70 1.61 -2.57
N ILE A 247 -7.84 2.07 -3.07
CA ILE A 247 -8.89 2.70 -2.27
C ILE A 247 -9.43 1.72 -1.22
N ALA A 248 -9.75 0.48 -1.61
CA ALA A 248 -10.20 -0.53 -0.67
C ALA A 248 -9.12 -0.93 0.36
N SER A 249 -7.83 -0.77 0.03
CA SER A 249 -6.74 -0.97 0.99
C SER A 249 -6.63 0.20 1.97
N LEU A 250 -6.79 1.45 1.50
CA LEU A 250 -6.76 2.66 2.33
C LEU A 250 -7.87 2.61 3.39
N PHE A 251 -9.12 2.47 2.95
CA PHE A 251 -10.28 2.49 3.85
C PHE A 251 -10.28 1.31 4.83
N ARG A 252 -9.77 0.15 4.41
CA ARG A 252 -9.58 -0.99 5.31
C ARG A 252 -8.52 -0.70 6.37
N TYR A 253 -7.36 -0.19 5.97
CA TYR A 253 -6.30 0.19 6.91
C TYR A 253 -6.81 1.22 7.93
N TRP A 254 -7.54 2.25 7.48
CA TRP A 254 -8.14 3.24 8.39
C TRP A 254 -9.20 2.66 9.33
N THR A 255 -9.95 1.65 8.91
CA THR A 255 -10.94 0.99 9.78
C THR A 255 -10.25 0.05 10.76
N GLU A 256 -9.26 -0.75 10.31
CA GLU A 256 -8.50 -1.69 11.15
C GLU A 256 -7.66 -0.97 12.22
N THR A 257 -7.25 0.27 11.95
CA THR A 257 -6.52 1.14 12.90
C THR A 257 -7.45 2.09 13.66
N GLY A 258 -8.76 1.94 13.47
CA GLY A 258 -9.79 2.68 14.20
C GLY A 258 -9.86 4.18 13.88
N TYR A 259 -9.14 4.70 12.88
CA TYR A 259 -9.33 6.06 12.37
C TYR A 259 -10.71 6.25 11.72
N LEU A 260 -11.28 5.19 11.14
CA LEU A 260 -12.68 5.18 10.71
C LEU A 260 -13.52 4.27 11.59
N THR A 261 -14.74 4.73 11.91
CA THR A 261 -15.73 3.94 12.65
C THR A 261 -16.32 2.79 11.83
N ALA A 262 -16.35 2.92 10.51
CA ALA A 262 -16.84 1.89 9.59
C ALA A 262 -16.13 1.97 8.23
N ASN A 263 -16.05 0.84 7.53
CA ASN A 263 -15.40 0.76 6.22
C ASN A 263 -16.39 1.00 5.06
N PRO A 264 -16.42 2.18 4.41
CA PRO A 264 -17.31 2.44 3.27
C PRO A 264 -16.92 1.65 2.01
N ALA A 265 -15.66 1.19 1.92
CA ALA A 265 -15.14 0.44 0.78
C ALA A 265 -15.36 -1.08 0.89
N ALA A 266 -16.11 -1.54 1.90
CA ALA A 266 -16.43 -2.95 2.08
C ALA A 266 -17.08 -3.53 0.80
N GLY A 267 -16.42 -4.54 0.22
CA GLY A 267 -16.86 -5.18 -1.02
C GLY A 267 -16.69 -4.36 -2.30
N LEU A 268 -16.00 -3.22 -2.27
CA LEU A 268 -15.80 -2.35 -3.45
C LEU A 268 -15.15 -3.08 -4.64
N VAL A 269 -14.26 -4.03 -4.34
CA VAL A 269 -13.52 -4.85 -5.33
C VAL A 269 -14.31 -6.11 -5.75
N ARG A 270 -15.41 -6.47 -5.08
CA ARG A 270 -16.27 -7.60 -5.47
C ARG A 270 -16.89 -7.35 -6.85
N GLY A 271 -16.94 -8.39 -7.68
CA GLY A 271 -17.45 -8.32 -9.06
C GLY A 271 -16.50 -7.66 -10.08
N GLN A 272 -15.23 -7.39 -9.72
CA GLN A 272 -14.19 -7.28 -10.74
C GLN A 272 -14.10 -8.62 -11.48
N PRO A 273 -13.98 -8.65 -12.82
CA PRO A 273 -13.68 -9.88 -13.52
C PRO A 273 -12.47 -10.48 -12.81
N ARG A 274 -12.60 -11.70 -12.25
CA ARG A 274 -11.43 -12.49 -11.89
C ARG A 274 -10.54 -12.40 -13.12
N HIS A 275 -9.32 -11.87 -12.97
CA HIS A 275 -8.42 -11.67 -14.10
C HIS A 275 -8.52 -12.89 -15.00
N ALA A 276 -9.17 -12.73 -16.17
CA ALA A 276 -9.17 -13.76 -17.20
C ALA A 276 -7.69 -14.13 -17.34
N GLY A 277 -7.38 -15.42 -17.18
CA GLY A 277 -6.02 -15.90 -16.92
C GLY A 277 -4.99 -15.09 -17.70
N PHE A 278 -3.96 -14.59 -16.99
CA PHE A 278 -2.99 -13.64 -17.55
C PHE A 278 -2.52 -14.11 -18.93
N ALA A 279 -2.97 -13.41 -19.96
CA ALA A 279 -2.54 -13.62 -21.33
C ALA A 279 -1.80 -12.36 -21.76
N PRO A 280 -0.48 -12.42 -21.97
CA PRO A 280 0.25 -11.25 -22.44
C PRO A 280 -0.25 -10.87 -23.84
N THR A 281 -1.01 -9.78 -23.95
CA THR A 281 -1.45 -9.19 -25.22
C THR A 281 -0.36 -8.35 -25.90
N ARG A 282 0.76 -8.13 -25.20
CA ARG A 282 1.88 -7.28 -25.60
C ARG A 282 3.13 -8.12 -25.80
N MET A 283 3.22 -8.76 -26.96
CA MET A 283 4.31 -9.67 -27.31
C MET A 283 4.90 -9.28 -28.66
N LEU A 284 6.21 -9.51 -28.80
CA LEU A 284 6.90 -9.37 -30.08
C LEU A 284 6.92 -10.72 -30.79
N THR A 285 6.71 -10.73 -32.10
CA THR A 285 6.84 -11.93 -32.93
C THR A 285 8.31 -12.25 -33.20
N PRO A 286 8.66 -13.49 -33.57
CA PRO A 286 10.03 -13.84 -33.98
C PRO A 286 10.56 -12.94 -35.10
N ALA A 287 9.72 -12.60 -36.10
CA ALA A 287 10.10 -11.71 -37.19
C ALA A 287 10.40 -10.27 -36.72
N GLN A 288 9.62 -9.75 -35.76
CA GLN A 288 9.85 -8.43 -35.16
C GLN A 288 11.16 -8.39 -34.36
N LEU A 289 11.47 -9.46 -33.63
CA LEU A 289 12.74 -9.59 -32.90
C LEU A 289 13.91 -9.67 -33.88
N ALA A 290 13.81 -10.49 -34.94
CA ALA A 290 14.83 -10.61 -35.96
C ALA A 290 15.10 -9.26 -36.66
N ALA A 291 14.07 -8.48 -36.96
CA ALA A 291 14.26 -7.13 -37.52
C ALA A 291 15.04 -6.20 -36.58
N CYS A 292 14.84 -6.33 -35.26
CA CYS A 292 15.62 -5.59 -34.27
C CYS A 292 17.05 -6.13 -34.14
N ASP A 293 17.25 -7.45 -34.16
CA ASP A 293 18.56 -8.09 -34.14
C ASP A 293 19.43 -7.57 -35.31
N VAL A 294 18.86 -7.51 -36.53
CA VAL A 294 19.51 -6.91 -37.71
C VAL A 294 19.91 -5.45 -37.47
N GLN A 295 19.10 -4.65 -36.76
CA GLN A 295 19.46 -3.26 -36.45
C GLN A 295 20.58 -3.13 -35.44
N VAL A 296 20.66 -4.05 -34.49
CA VAL A 296 21.68 -4.08 -33.47
C VAL A 296 23.03 -4.51 -34.05
N ASP A 297 23.00 -5.43 -35.02
CA ASP A 297 24.18 -5.96 -35.69
C ASP A 297 24.70 -5.07 -36.82
N ARG A 298 23.90 -4.11 -37.31
CA ARG A 298 24.38 -3.09 -38.23
C ARG A 298 25.58 -2.34 -37.63
N VAL A 299 26.63 -2.25 -38.43
CA VAL A 299 27.80 -1.44 -38.14
C VAL A 299 27.56 -0.11 -38.80
N ASP A 300 27.30 0.91 -37.99
CA ASP A 300 27.25 2.29 -38.45
C ASP A 300 28.64 2.89 -38.22
N SER A 301 29.32 3.27 -39.30
CA SER A 301 30.68 3.83 -39.25
C SER A 301 30.76 5.13 -38.45
N ASP A 302 29.63 5.83 -38.33
CA ASP A 302 29.56 7.14 -37.67
C ASP A 302 29.33 7.01 -36.16
N VAL A 303 29.11 5.79 -35.66
CA VAL A 303 28.90 5.50 -34.24
C VAL A 303 30.19 4.98 -33.62
N GLU A 304 30.63 5.61 -32.53
CA GLU A 304 31.80 5.18 -31.77
C GLU A 304 31.70 3.68 -31.40
N PRO A 305 32.75 2.87 -31.64
CA PRO A 305 32.70 1.42 -31.44
C PRO A 305 32.22 0.99 -30.06
N LEU A 306 32.59 1.76 -29.03
CA LEU A 306 32.19 1.46 -27.67
C LEU A 306 30.68 1.67 -27.43
N VAL A 307 30.09 2.69 -28.05
CA VAL A 307 28.66 2.97 -27.98
C VAL A 307 27.87 1.86 -28.66
N ALA A 308 28.31 1.43 -29.84
CA ALA A 308 27.71 0.30 -30.57
C ALA A 308 27.78 -1.00 -29.74
N ALA A 309 28.96 -1.32 -29.18
CA ALA A 309 29.13 -2.50 -28.34
C ALA A 309 28.28 -2.46 -27.06
N ARG A 310 28.13 -1.28 -26.43
CA ARG A 310 27.22 -1.11 -25.28
C ARG A 310 25.78 -1.40 -25.68
N ARG A 311 25.32 -0.84 -26.80
CA ARG A 311 23.95 -1.06 -27.29
C ARG A 311 23.69 -2.55 -27.54
N ARG A 312 24.64 -3.24 -28.17
CA ARG A 312 24.60 -4.70 -28.39
C ARG A 312 24.53 -5.47 -27.06
N ALA A 313 25.35 -5.10 -26.08
CA ALA A 313 25.35 -5.72 -24.75
C ALA A 313 23.99 -5.55 -24.04
N ILE A 314 23.44 -4.33 -24.03
CA ILE A 314 22.13 -4.03 -23.44
C ILE A 314 21.04 -4.87 -24.11
N TRP A 315 20.98 -4.86 -25.45
CA TRP A 315 20.00 -5.63 -26.21
C TRP A 315 20.10 -7.12 -25.90
N SER A 316 21.32 -7.66 -25.94
CA SER A 316 21.61 -9.08 -25.71
C SER A 316 21.16 -9.54 -24.31
N LEU A 317 21.42 -8.74 -23.28
CA LEU A 317 20.97 -9.03 -21.91
C LEU A 317 19.44 -9.09 -21.80
N TYR A 318 18.71 -8.14 -22.40
CA TYR A 318 17.24 -8.21 -22.41
C TYR A 318 16.70 -9.37 -23.25
N ARG A 319 17.33 -9.64 -24.40
CA ARG A 319 16.92 -10.64 -25.38
C ARG A 319 17.12 -12.08 -24.90
N TYR A 320 18.18 -12.32 -24.13
CA TYR A 320 18.61 -13.67 -23.75
C TYR A 320 18.59 -13.96 -22.24
N ALA A 321 18.49 -12.96 -21.37
CA ALA A 321 18.39 -13.16 -19.92
C ALA A 321 16.99 -12.84 -19.34
N GLY A 322 16.09 -12.23 -20.13
CA GLY A 322 14.74 -11.91 -19.69
C GLY A 322 14.69 -11.02 -18.45
N VAL A 323 15.67 -10.14 -18.26
CA VAL A 323 15.75 -9.24 -17.10
C VAL A 323 14.67 -8.15 -17.14
N ARG A 324 14.19 -7.73 -15.97
CA ARG A 324 13.40 -6.50 -15.84
C ARG A 324 14.33 -5.30 -15.92
N LEU A 325 13.81 -4.17 -16.37
CA LEU A 325 14.61 -2.95 -16.49
C LEU A 325 15.32 -2.56 -15.18
N VAL A 326 14.60 -2.61 -14.07
CA VAL A 326 15.16 -2.27 -12.75
C VAL A 326 16.19 -3.29 -12.24
N GLU A 327 16.17 -4.51 -12.74
CA GLU A 327 17.14 -5.56 -12.35
C GLU A 327 18.49 -5.38 -13.03
N LEU A 328 18.54 -4.57 -14.11
CA LEU A 328 19.76 -4.28 -14.84
C LEU A 328 20.41 -2.94 -14.44
N VAL A 329 19.75 -2.16 -13.57
CA VAL A 329 20.31 -0.94 -13.00
C VAL A 329 21.25 -1.30 -11.86
N TRP A 330 22.49 -0.80 -11.90
CA TRP A 330 23.48 -1.03 -10.84
C TRP A 330 23.03 -0.45 -9.50
N SER A 331 23.32 -1.21 -8.45
CA SER A 331 23.11 -0.85 -7.06
C SER A 331 24.41 -1.10 -6.30
N ASP A 332 25.09 -0.03 -5.91
CA ASP A 332 26.38 -0.10 -5.21
C ASP A 332 26.28 -0.91 -3.90
N GLU A 333 25.26 -0.61 -3.09
CA GLU A 333 24.92 -1.32 -1.85
C GLU A 333 24.78 -2.84 -2.03
N ARG A 334 24.21 -3.27 -3.17
CA ARG A 334 23.94 -4.69 -3.44
C ARG A 334 25.02 -5.35 -4.26
N ARG A 335 25.91 -4.57 -4.88
CA ARG A 335 26.88 -5.01 -5.90
C ARG A 335 26.23 -5.82 -7.02
N LEU A 336 25.03 -5.40 -7.45
CA LEU A 336 24.24 -6.07 -8.48
C LEU A 336 23.72 -5.08 -9.53
N PRO A 337 23.50 -5.52 -10.78
CA PRO A 337 23.70 -6.89 -11.29
C PRO A 337 25.19 -7.26 -11.43
N ALA A 338 25.50 -8.55 -11.26
CA ALA A 338 26.88 -9.07 -11.33
C ALA A 338 26.97 -10.26 -12.30
N LEU A 339 28.14 -10.43 -12.91
CA LEU A 339 28.46 -11.59 -13.72
C LEU A 339 29.41 -12.50 -12.94
N ASP A 340 29.18 -13.80 -13.04
CA ASP A 340 30.05 -14.83 -12.51
C ASP A 340 30.38 -15.85 -13.60
N VAL A 341 31.56 -16.46 -13.51
CA VAL A 341 32.02 -17.49 -14.45
C VAL A 341 32.55 -18.67 -13.66
N ASP A 342 31.93 -19.84 -13.88
CA ASP A 342 32.36 -21.06 -13.22
C ASP A 342 33.66 -21.64 -13.84
N ALA A 343 34.22 -22.67 -13.21
CA ALA A 343 35.43 -23.35 -13.69
C ALA A 343 35.30 -23.97 -15.08
N LYS A 344 34.07 -24.16 -15.59
CA LYS A 344 33.79 -24.68 -16.93
C LYS A 344 33.58 -23.55 -17.95
N GLY A 345 33.71 -22.29 -17.55
CA GLY A 345 33.51 -21.12 -18.40
C GLY A 345 32.05 -20.77 -18.62
N ASN A 346 31.11 -21.28 -17.83
CA ASN A 346 29.70 -20.92 -17.94
C ASN A 346 29.43 -19.59 -17.24
N TRP A 347 28.79 -18.68 -17.97
CA TRP A 347 28.47 -17.34 -17.44
C TRP A 347 27.10 -17.33 -16.79
N THR A 348 27.03 -16.74 -15.60
CA THR A 348 25.80 -16.53 -14.86
C THR A 348 25.61 -15.05 -14.56
N LEU A 349 24.42 -14.53 -14.89
CA LEU A 349 23.99 -13.20 -14.49
C LEU A 349 23.20 -13.28 -13.18
N HIS A 350 23.70 -12.60 -12.15
CA HIS A 350 23.01 -12.44 -10.88
C HIS A 350 22.26 -11.11 -10.87
N VAL A 351 20.97 -11.16 -10.52
CA VAL A 351 20.13 -9.96 -10.38
C VAL A 351 19.27 -10.03 -9.11
N CYS A 352 18.85 -8.86 -8.64
CA CYS A 352 17.93 -8.74 -7.51
C CYS A 352 16.60 -8.10 -7.97
N GLY A 353 15.52 -8.86 -7.85
CA GLY A 353 14.18 -8.48 -8.27
C GLY A 353 13.32 -7.90 -7.14
N LYS A 354 12.02 -7.71 -7.44
CA LYS A 354 11.05 -7.17 -6.48
C LYS A 354 10.98 -8.02 -5.20
N GLY A 355 11.10 -7.35 -4.04
CA GLY A 355 11.05 -7.99 -2.73
C GLY A 355 12.35 -8.69 -2.35
N GLU A 356 13.48 -8.15 -2.81
CA GLU A 356 14.85 -8.63 -2.51
C GLU A 356 15.10 -10.08 -2.94
N LYS A 357 14.39 -10.53 -3.98
CA LYS A 357 14.53 -11.88 -4.50
C LYS A 357 15.71 -11.94 -5.47
N HIS A 358 16.77 -12.60 -5.05
CA HIS A 358 17.91 -12.93 -5.90
C HIS A 358 17.52 -14.01 -6.90
N ARG A 359 18.03 -13.91 -8.13
CA ARG A 359 17.98 -14.98 -9.11
C ARG A 359 19.25 -15.00 -9.95
N ALA A 360 19.68 -16.22 -10.29
CA ALA A 360 20.79 -16.50 -11.18
C ALA A 360 20.24 -16.89 -12.55
N ILE A 361 20.80 -16.32 -13.62
CA ILE A 361 20.35 -16.52 -15.00
C ILE A 361 21.55 -16.99 -15.82
N PRO A 362 21.59 -18.27 -16.25
CA PRO A 362 22.62 -18.75 -17.15
C PRO A 362 22.56 -17.98 -18.48
N LEU A 363 23.70 -17.46 -18.94
CA LEU A 363 23.79 -16.72 -20.18
C LEU A 363 24.25 -17.64 -21.32
N PRO A 364 23.54 -17.66 -22.46
CA PRO A 364 23.98 -18.44 -23.61
C PRO A 364 25.20 -17.81 -24.27
N VAL A 365 25.95 -18.60 -25.04
CA VAL A 365 27.16 -18.16 -25.79
C VAL A 365 26.90 -16.90 -26.62
N ALA A 366 25.75 -16.82 -27.30
CA ALA A 366 25.35 -15.64 -28.08
C ALA A 366 25.31 -14.34 -27.25
N CYS A 367 25.02 -14.44 -25.94
CA CYS A 367 25.07 -13.31 -25.03
C CYS A 367 26.49 -13.03 -24.54
N VAL A 368 27.19 -14.09 -24.14
CA VAL A 368 28.56 -14.02 -23.63
C VAL A 368 29.53 -13.38 -24.64
N SER A 369 29.50 -13.80 -25.91
CA SER A 369 30.39 -13.25 -26.94
C SER A 369 30.22 -11.75 -27.10
N VAL A 370 28.99 -11.23 -27.02
CA VAL A 370 28.71 -9.79 -27.09
C VAL A 370 29.25 -9.05 -25.86
N LEU A 371 29.07 -9.64 -24.67
CA LEU A 371 29.57 -9.05 -23.42
C LEU A 371 31.09 -8.99 -23.39
N GLN A 372 31.79 -10.03 -23.86
CA GLN A 372 33.25 -10.06 -23.94
C GLN A 372 33.81 -8.93 -24.82
N VAL A 373 33.18 -8.67 -25.98
CA VAL A 373 33.56 -7.57 -26.88
C VAL A 373 33.34 -6.22 -26.20
N TYR A 374 32.19 -6.03 -25.56
CA TYR A 374 31.90 -4.79 -24.83
C TYR A 374 32.90 -4.55 -23.70
N ARG A 375 33.19 -5.57 -22.89
CA ARG A 375 34.16 -5.49 -21.79
C ARG A 375 35.57 -5.11 -22.29
N ARG A 376 36.04 -5.76 -23.36
CA ARG A 376 37.33 -5.45 -23.98
C ARG A 376 37.43 -3.98 -24.42
N LEU A 377 36.40 -3.48 -25.11
CA LEU A 377 36.36 -2.07 -25.55
C LEU A 377 36.28 -1.08 -24.39
N ARG A 378 35.81 -1.51 -23.22
CA ARG A 378 35.86 -0.72 -21.97
C ARG A 378 37.21 -0.78 -21.25
N GLY A 379 38.16 -1.58 -21.72
CA GLY A 379 39.41 -1.84 -21.01
C GLY A 379 39.25 -2.77 -19.80
N LEU A 380 38.17 -3.56 -19.74
CA LEU A 380 37.96 -4.57 -18.70
C LEU A 380 38.44 -5.95 -19.20
N PRO A 381 38.84 -6.86 -18.29
CA PRO A 381 39.09 -8.26 -18.63
C PRO A 381 37.88 -8.89 -19.34
N THR A 382 38.13 -9.71 -20.36
CA THR A 382 37.05 -10.31 -21.17
C THR A 382 36.18 -11.25 -20.34
N GLN A 383 36.74 -11.90 -19.32
CA GLN A 383 36.01 -12.62 -18.29
C GLN A 383 35.94 -11.76 -17.02
N PRO A 384 34.81 -11.71 -16.31
CA PRO A 384 34.74 -11.03 -15.01
C PRO A 384 35.63 -11.74 -13.99
N GLU A 385 36.33 -10.96 -13.18
CA GLU A 385 37.07 -11.48 -12.03
C GLU A 385 36.11 -11.89 -10.90
N PRO A 386 36.45 -12.90 -10.08
CA PRO A 386 35.65 -13.25 -8.92
C PRO A 386 35.43 -12.05 -7.99
N GLY A 387 34.17 -11.71 -7.72
CA GLY A 387 33.81 -10.59 -6.85
C GLY A 387 34.06 -9.20 -7.45
N GLU A 388 34.19 -9.08 -8.78
CA GLU A 388 34.39 -7.81 -9.49
C GLU A 388 33.36 -6.75 -9.06
N HIS A 389 33.85 -5.58 -8.63
CA HIS A 389 33.03 -4.45 -8.21
C HIS A 389 32.91 -3.41 -9.33
N VAL A 390 32.23 -3.79 -10.42
CA VAL A 390 32.03 -2.91 -11.57
C VAL A 390 30.58 -2.98 -12.06
N ALA A 391 30.04 -1.83 -12.49
CA ALA A 391 28.72 -1.80 -13.09
C ALA A 391 28.71 -2.59 -14.41
N LEU A 392 27.69 -3.43 -14.62
CA LEU A 392 27.59 -4.23 -15.85
C LEU A 392 27.44 -3.37 -17.12
N VAL A 393 26.70 -2.26 -17.03
CA VAL A 393 26.45 -1.35 -18.16
C VAL A 393 26.81 0.08 -17.75
N HIS A 394 27.71 0.69 -18.49
CA HIS A 394 28.28 1.99 -18.15
C HIS A 394 27.67 3.16 -18.92
N GLY A 395 27.59 4.32 -18.25
CA GLY A 395 27.37 5.61 -18.90
C GLY A 395 28.53 6.02 -19.81
N LEU A 396 28.28 6.97 -20.73
CA LEU A 396 29.34 7.53 -21.59
C LEU A 396 30.36 8.34 -20.80
N LYS A 397 29.91 9.05 -19.76
CA LYS A 397 30.75 9.86 -18.88
C LYS A 397 31.32 9.06 -17.69
N GLY A 398 31.29 7.74 -17.75
CA GLY A 398 31.59 6.87 -16.60
C GLY A 398 30.35 6.56 -15.74
N GLY A 399 30.57 5.77 -14.67
CA GLY A 399 29.52 5.29 -13.77
C GLY A 399 28.52 4.32 -14.43
N SER A 400 27.50 3.89 -13.68
CA SER A 400 26.45 3.01 -14.20
C SER A 400 25.42 3.77 -15.04
N LEU A 401 25.02 3.16 -16.16
CA LEU A 401 23.86 3.62 -16.91
C LEU A 401 22.58 3.43 -16.07
N GLN A 402 21.76 4.47 -16.01
CA GLN A 402 20.53 4.48 -15.23
C GLN A 402 19.35 3.92 -16.02
N GLY A 403 18.24 3.65 -15.32
CA GLY A 403 17.05 3.01 -15.91
C GLY A 403 16.45 3.76 -17.11
N SER A 404 16.50 5.09 -17.12
CA SER A 404 16.07 5.89 -18.29
C SER A 404 16.97 5.63 -19.51
N GLY A 405 18.29 5.67 -19.34
CA GLY A 405 19.23 5.38 -20.44
C GLY A 405 19.09 3.96 -20.99
N LEU A 406 18.88 2.97 -20.12
CA LEU A 406 18.57 1.59 -20.56
C LEU A 406 17.26 1.52 -21.35
N TYR A 407 16.24 2.25 -20.91
CA TYR A 407 14.97 2.35 -21.63
C TYR A 407 15.17 2.96 -23.01
N ASP A 408 15.90 4.08 -23.09
CA ASP A 408 16.10 4.86 -24.30
C ASP A 408 16.90 4.08 -25.34
N GLU A 409 17.96 3.37 -24.95
CA GLU A 409 18.75 2.52 -25.87
C GLU A 409 17.89 1.43 -26.52
N VAL A 410 17.10 0.71 -25.72
CA VAL A 410 16.18 -0.32 -26.24
C VAL A 410 15.06 0.32 -27.08
N LYS A 411 14.57 1.49 -26.68
CA LYS A 411 13.53 2.20 -27.41
C LYS A 411 14.01 2.68 -28.76
N ALA A 412 15.25 3.15 -28.85
CA ALA A 412 15.89 3.57 -30.10
C ALA A 412 16.02 2.39 -31.08
N ILE A 413 16.39 1.19 -30.60
CA ILE A 413 16.43 -0.02 -31.43
C ILE A 413 15.05 -0.33 -32.02
N PHE A 414 13.99 -0.30 -31.19
CA PHE A 414 12.63 -0.52 -31.67
C PHE A 414 12.18 0.52 -32.69
N GLN A 415 12.53 1.80 -32.49
CA GLN A 415 12.19 2.87 -33.42
C GLN A 415 12.92 2.70 -34.75
N SER A 416 14.21 2.36 -34.72
CA SER A 416 15.01 2.09 -35.93
C SER A 416 14.44 0.90 -36.72
N ALA A 417 14.17 -0.24 -36.05
CA ALA A 417 13.56 -1.40 -36.69
C ALA A 417 12.16 -1.08 -37.26
N ALA A 418 11.36 -0.29 -36.53
CA ALA A 418 10.06 0.16 -37.01
C ALA A 418 10.15 1.08 -38.25
N ALA A 419 11.19 1.90 -38.36
CA ALA A 419 11.38 2.77 -39.52
C ALA A 419 11.61 1.95 -40.80
N LEU A 420 12.38 0.87 -40.72
CA LEU A 420 12.63 -0.01 -41.86
C LEU A 420 11.40 -0.81 -42.27
N LEU A 421 10.66 -1.32 -41.29
CA LEU A 421 9.44 -2.07 -41.55
C LEU A 421 8.26 -1.17 -41.98
N ALA A 422 8.38 0.16 -41.88
CA ALA A 422 7.27 1.07 -42.10
C ALA A 422 6.60 0.92 -43.47
N ARG A 423 7.37 0.55 -44.50
CA ARG A 423 6.86 0.36 -45.87
C ARG A 423 6.40 -1.07 -46.15
N SER A 424 7.13 -2.07 -45.66
CA SER A 424 6.88 -3.49 -45.96
C SER A 424 5.90 -4.15 -44.99
N ASP A 425 5.91 -3.77 -43.72
CA ASP A 425 5.01 -4.26 -42.67
C ASP A 425 4.64 -3.11 -41.69
N PRO A 426 3.68 -2.26 -42.08
CA PRO A 426 3.22 -1.15 -41.24
C PRO A 426 2.68 -1.60 -39.88
N ALA A 427 2.11 -2.80 -39.79
CA ALA A 427 1.53 -3.34 -38.56
C ALA A 427 2.62 -3.70 -37.54
N SER A 428 3.70 -4.36 -37.98
CA SER A 428 4.87 -4.62 -37.14
C SER A 428 5.57 -3.32 -36.76
N ALA A 429 5.71 -2.38 -37.69
CA ALA A 429 6.27 -1.06 -37.39
C ALA A 429 5.47 -0.34 -36.28
N ALA A 430 4.13 -0.31 -36.37
CA ALA A 430 3.28 0.27 -35.33
C ALA A 430 3.40 -0.46 -33.98
N THR A 431 3.60 -1.77 -34.00
CA THR A 431 3.82 -2.58 -32.79
C THR A 431 5.14 -2.23 -32.13
N LEU A 432 6.24 -2.19 -32.88
CA LEU A 432 7.56 -1.81 -32.38
C LEU A 432 7.60 -0.36 -31.85
N ARG A 433 6.93 0.59 -32.52
CA ARG A 433 6.79 1.97 -32.01
C ARG A 433 6.12 2.05 -30.65
N ARG A 434 5.26 1.08 -30.28
CA ARG A 434 4.61 1.00 -28.95
C ARG A 434 5.36 0.10 -27.96
N ALA A 435 6.30 -0.70 -28.43
CA ALA A 435 7.03 -1.63 -27.60
C ALA A 435 7.88 -0.91 -26.54
N SER A 436 8.13 -1.60 -25.44
CA SER A 436 8.98 -1.16 -24.33
C SER A 436 9.89 -2.32 -23.91
N PRO A 437 10.97 -2.08 -23.13
CA PRO A 437 11.90 -3.14 -22.74
C PRO A 437 11.22 -4.36 -22.10
N HIS A 438 10.10 -4.15 -21.39
CA HIS A 438 9.34 -5.25 -20.78
C HIS A 438 8.78 -6.25 -21.81
N TRP A 439 8.57 -5.85 -23.06
CA TRP A 439 8.11 -6.74 -24.13
C TRP A 439 9.18 -7.78 -24.50
N LEU A 440 10.47 -7.45 -24.36
CA LEU A 440 11.56 -8.42 -24.57
C LEU A 440 11.52 -9.53 -23.52
N ARG A 441 11.16 -9.18 -22.28
CA ARG A 441 10.94 -10.19 -21.24
C ARG A 441 9.75 -11.09 -21.55
N HIS A 442 8.66 -10.54 -22.10
CA HIS A 442 7.53 -11.36 -22.58
C HIS A 442 7.95 -12.27 -23.75
N ALA A 443 8.77 -11.77 -24.67
CA ALA A 443 9.34 -12.56 -25.75
C ALA A 443 10.22 -13.69 -25.21
N TYR A 444 11.13 -13.41 -24.27
CA TYR A 444 11.97 -14.42 -23.62
C TYR A 444 11.11 -15.50 -22.94
N ALA A 445 10.08 -15.09 -22.17
CA ALA A 445 9.15 -16.03 -21.54
C ALA A 445 8.41 -16.91 -22.56
N ARG A 446 7.99 -16.35 -23.70
CA ARG A 446 7.40 -17.10 -24.81
C ARG A 446 8.37 -18.11 -25.38
N THR A 447 9.61 -17.68 -25.63
CA THR A 447 10.63 -18.55 -26.18
C THR A 447 10.89 -19.74 -25.27
N LEU A 448 10.98 -19.53 -23.95
CA LEU A 448 11.11 -20.64 -23.00
C LEU A 448 9.86 -21.54 -23.02
N VAL A 449 8.68 -20.99 -22.80
CA VAL A 449 7.46 -21.79 -22.52
C VAL A 449 6.83 -22.37 -23.77
N VAL A 450 6.74 -21.59 -24.85
CA VAL A 450 6.02 -21.94 -26.08
C VAL A 450 6.98 -22.51 -27.10
N ASP A 451 8.03 -21.77 -27.44
CA ASP A 451 8.88 -22.13 -28.60
C ASP A 451 9.87 -23.26 -28.25
N ARG A 452 10.32 -23.34 -26.99
CA ARG A 452 11.30 -24.33 -26.50
C ARG A 452 10.72 -25.32 -25.48
N GLN A 453 9.44 -25.17 -25.11
CA GLN A 453 8.71 -26.10 -24.23
C GLN A 453 9.44 -26.40 -22.91
N VAL A 454 10.17 -25.42 -22.37
CA VAL A 454 10.87 -25.53 -21.10
C VAL A 454 9.86 -25.80 -19.99
N PRO A 455 10.09 -26.80 -19.11
CA PRO A 455 9.19 -27.10 -18.00
C PRO A 455 8.83 -25.86 -17.20
N LEU A 456 7.54 -25.68 -16.89
CA LEU A 456 7.04 -24.47 -16.22
C LEU A 456 7.79 -24.10 -14.92
N PRO A 457 8.21 -25.05 -14.05
CA PRO A 457 9.02 -24.73 -12.88
C PRO A 457 10.38 -24.11 -13.23
N ALA A 458 11.07 -24.66 -14.25
CA ALA A 458 12.35 -24.13 -14.72
C ALA A 458 12.18 -22.74 -15.36
N ALA A 459 11.16 -22.57 -16.21
CA ALA A 459 10.83 -21.26 -16.78
C ALA A 459 10.45 -20.23 -15.70
N GLN A 460 9.73 -20.63 -14.65
CA GLN A 460 9.38 -19.78 -13.51
C GLN A 460 10.62 -19.32 -12.75
N ALA A 461 11.56 -20.24 -12.48
CA ALA A 461 12.82 -19.93 -11.81
C ALA A 461 13.66 -18.95 -12.64
N LEU A 462 13.86 -19.24 -13.93
CA LEU A 462 14.58 -18.36 -14.86
C LEU A 462 13.94 -16.99 -14.95
N LEU A 463 12.60 -16.88 -14.96
CA LEU A 463 11.88 -15.61 -14.96
C LEU A 463 11.84 -14.94 -13.57
N GLY A 464 12.03 -15.67 -12.46
CA GLY A 464 11.81 -15.12 -11.12
C GLY A 464 10.36 -14.66 -10.91
N HIS A 465 9.40 -15.49 -11.29
CA HIS A 465 7.98 -15.27 -10.98
C HIS A 465 7.62 -15.85 -9.61
N ALA A 466 6.87 -15.09 -8.80
CA ALA A 466 6.44 -15.53 -7.48
C ALA A 466 5.34 -16.61 -7.52
N SER A 467 4.63 -16.74 -8.64
CA SER A 467 3.58 -17.75 -8.85
C SER A 467 3.75 -18.40 -10.20
N ILE A 468 3.62 -19.73 -10.23
CA ILE A 468 3.65 -20.52 -11.46
C ILE A 468 2.50 -20.13 -12.41
N GLN A 469 1.37 -19.64 -11.89
CA GLN A 469 0.25 -19.16 -12.71
C GLN A 469 0.65 -18.00 -13.63
N THR A 470 1.60 -17.16 -13.20
CA THR A 470 2.12 -16.06 -14.05
C THR A 470 2.91 -16.61 -15.23
N THR A 471 3.60 -17.74 -15.05
CA THR A 471 4.35 -18.43 -16.10
C THR A 471 3.43 -19.28 -16.98
N ALA A 472 2.44 -19.95 -16.39
CA ALA A 472 1.43 -20.72 -17.11
C ALA A 472 0.61 -19.84 -18.07
N GLY A 473 0.46 -18.54 -17.78
CA GLY A 473 -0.21 -17.59 -18.68
C GLY A 473 0.40 -17.46 -20.08
N TYR A 474 1.65 -17.88 -20.29
CA TYR A 474 2.26 -17.95 -21.62
C TYR A 474 1.93 -19.24 -22.36
N ALA A 475 1.56 -20.31 -21.64
CA ALA A 475 1.12 -21.57 -22.21
C ALA A 475 -0.35 -21.45 -22.63
N LYS A 476 -0.60 -20.75 -23.73
CA LYS A 476 -1.87 -20.88 -24.47
C LYS A 476 -1.70 -21.99 -25.47
N THR A 477 -2.16 -23.18 -25.10
CA THR A 477 -2.13 -24.33 -25.98
C THR A 477 -3.42 -24.36 -26.80
N ASP A 478 -3.29 -24.28 -28.12
CA ASP A 478 -4.41 -24.60 -29.02
C ASP A 478 -4.50 -26.13 -29.24
N LEU A 479 -5.60 -26.59 -29.81
CA LEU A 479 -5.86 -28.02 -30.00
C LEU A 479 -4.80 -28.69 -30.91
N SER A 480 -4.27 -27.96 -31.89
CA SER A 480 -3.18 -28.44 -32.75
C SER A 480 -1.88 -28.67 -31.98
N GLN A 481 -1.53 -27.77 -31.06
CA GLN A 481 -0.37 -27.96 -30.19
C GLN A 481 -0.59 -29.13 -29.23
N LEU A 482 -1.79 -29.27 -28.66
CA LEU A 482 -2.13 -30.41 -27.81
C LEU A 482 -1.97 -31.74 -28.54
N ARG A 483 -2.48 -31.82 -29.78
CA ARG A 483 -2.30 -33.02 -30.63
C ARG A 483 -0.83 -33.31 -30.87
N GLY A 484 -0.04 -32.31 -31.25
CA GLY A 484 1.41 -32.49 -31.42
C GLY A 484 2.16 -32.92 -30.15
N PHE A 485 1.69 -32.52 -28.95
CA PHE A 485 2.24 -33.03 -27.69
C PHE A 485 1.90 -34.51 -27.47
N VAL A 486 0.66 -34.90 -27.72
CA VAL A 486 0.22 -36.30 -27.60
C VAL A 486 0.95 -37.18 -28.60
N ASP A 487 1.05 -36.75 -29.86
CA ASP A 487 1.73 -37.48 -30.92
C ASP A 487 3.23 -37.65 -30.63
N ARG A 488 3.91 -36.65 -30.04
CA ARG A 488 5.32 -36.80 -29.63
C ARG A 488 5.50 -37.67 -28.38
N ALA A 489 4.51 -37.71 -27.50
CA ALA A 489 4.61 -38.44 -26.24
C ALA A 489 4.29 -39.93 -26.38
N PHE A 490 3.41 -40.27 -27.33
CA PHE A 490 2.90 -41.62 -27.53
C PHE A 490 2.99 -42.12 -28.98
N GLY A 491 3.55 -41.32 -29.88
CA GLY A 491 3.88 -41.75 -31.24
C GLY A 491 4.97 -42.80 -31.18
N VAL A 492 4.76 -43.90 -31.89
CA VAL A 492 5.76 -44.92 -32.11
C VAL A 492 6.70 -44.37 -33.19
N ASP A 493 7.99 -44.19 -32.86
CA ASP A 493 9.03 -43.73 -33.78
C ASP A 493 9.16 -44.60 -35.03
#